data_AF-A0A1Z4RHC1-F1
#
_entry.id   AF-A0A1Z4RHC1-F1
#
_cell.length_a   1.000
_cell.length_b   1.000
_cell.length_c   1.000
_cell.angle_alpha   90.00
_cell.angle_beta   90.00
_cell.angle_gamma   90.00
#
_symmetry.space_group_name_H-M   'P 1'
#
loop_
_entity.id
_entity.type
_entity.pdbx_description
1 polymer ?
#
loop_
_entity_poly.entity_id
_entity_poly.type
_entity_poly.pdbx_seq_one_letter_code
_entity_poly.pdbx_strand_id
1 'polypeptide(L)'
;MNDIINDVTRALGRIDQRFYELPDIAFSGGILIDRDNIKQLEKRFMMEFSRKYTALMRDNGCLYNGVEYDFEIPKMFMWGKEEDFAIRETWERLNEKRDIDMIEYFTMLPDFLVHAGQNKQDDQRLIIEAKVNPNTSKNEVFKDIFHTFIYANKYNFQNNVILLINIELAKWQKWLLEYYKSYYLGNKNRWESIYIVNKKSYSAEIIVETIASFLLNKD
;
A
#
# COMPACT_ATOMS: atom_id res chain seq x y z
N MET A 1 10.53 -16.00 6.09
CA MET A 1 10.02 -14.62 6.24
C MET A 1 11.13 -13.77 6.84
N ASN A 2 11.48 -12.63 6.23
CA ASN A 2 12.58 -11.81 6.72
C ASN A 2 12.18 -10.98 7.95
N ASP A 3 13.17 -10.39 8.64
CA ASP A 3 12.95 -9.66 9.90
C ASP A 3 12.06 -8.43 9.74
N ILE A 4 12.10 -7.74 8.59
CA ILE A 4 11.26 -6.58 8.31
C ILE A 4 9.78 -7.01 8.27
N ILE A 5 9.46 -8.09 7.55
CA ILE A 5 8.09 -8.60 7.48
C ILE A 5 7.65 -9.20 8.83
N ASN A 6 8.57 -9.82 9.58
CA ASN A 6 8.29 -10.24 10.96
C ASN A 6 7.92 -9.04 11.84
N ASP A 7 8.63 -7.92 11.74
CA ASP A 7 8.31 -6.70 12.49
C ASP A 7 6.98 -6.08 12.05
N VAL A 8 6.64 -6.12 10.75
CA VAL A 8 5.33 -5.68 10.22
C VAL A 8 4.20 -6.50 10.84
N THR A 9 4.32 -7.84 10.86
CA THR A 9 3.28 -8.71 11.44
C THR A 9 3.18 -8.57 12.96
N ARG A 10 4.30 -8.41 13.66
CA ARG A 10 4.31 -8.12 15.11
C ARG A 10 3.65 -6.77 15.42
N ALA A 11 3.91 -5.73 14.63
CA ALA A 11 3.29 -4.42 14.79
C ALA A 11 1.79 -4.51 14.61
N LEU A 12 1.35 -5.19 13.54
CA LEU A 12 -0.05 -5.44 13.25
C LEU A 12 -0.75 -6.18 14.40
N GLY A 13 -0.11 -7.20 14.96
CA GLY A 13 -0.62 -7.96 16.10
C GLY A 13 -0.75 -7.17 17.41
N ARG A 14 -0.14 -5.97 17.50
CA ARG A 14 -0.22 -5.07 18.66
C ARG A 14 -1.26 -3.96 18.49
N ILE A 15 -2.00 -3.91 17.37
CA ILE A 15 -3.06 -2.92 17.15
C ILE A 15 -4.31 -3.35 17.93
N ASP A 16 -4.86 -2.41 18.70
CA ASP A 16 -6.04 -2.65 19.52
C ASP A 16 -7.31 -2.83 18.67
N GLN A 17 -8.23 -3.69 19.14
CA GLN A 17 -9.50 -4.04 18.47
C GLN A 17 -10.27 -2.82 17.97
N ARG A 18 -10.29 -1.73 18.75
CA ARG A 18 -11.01 -0.51 18.40
C ARG A 18 -10.66 0.00 17.01
N PHE A 19 -9.40 -0.13 16.55
CA PHE A 19 -8.96 0.36 15.23
C PHE A 19 -9.42 -0.51 14.07
N TYR A 20 -9.87 -1.74 14.32
CA TYR A 20 -10.52 -2.60 13.33
C TYR A 20 -12.02 -2.33 13.21
N GLU A 21 -12.62 -1.80 14.27
CA GLU A 21 -14.08 -1.63 14.42
C GLU A 21 -14.51 -0.16 14.39
N LEU A 22 -13.57 0.78 14.17
CA LEU A 22 -13.87 2.20 14.15
C LEU A 22 -14.95 2.48 13.08
N PRO A 23 -16.11 3.01 13.48
CA PRO A 23 -17.10 3.43 12.50
C PRO A 23 -16.50 4.55 11.63
N ASP A 24 -16.87 4.52 10.36
CA ASP A 24 -16.39 5.47 9.37
C ASP A 24 -17.22 6.77 9.45
N ILE A 25 -17.01 7.52 10.53
CA ILE A 25 -17.73 8.76 10.85
C ILE A 25 -16.75 9.91 11.03
N ALA A 26 -16.95 10.99 10.26
CA ALA A 26 -16.24 12.26 10.38
C ALA A 26 -17.19 13.37 10.83
N PHE A 27 -16.68 14.29 11.64
CA PHE A 27 -17.39 15.48 12.08
C PHE A 27 -16.65 16.73 11.61
N SER A 28 -17.38 17.70 11.05
CA SER A 28 -16.89 19.07 10.84
C SER A 28 -17.92 20.06 11.38
N GLY A 29 -17.49 20.95 12.28
CA GLY A 29 -18.39 21.91 12.91
C GLY A 29 -19.57 21.28 13.68
N GLY A 30 -19.41 20.06 14.20
CA GLY A 30 -20.48 19.33 14.89
C GLY A 30 -21.48 18.61 13.97
N ILE A 31 -21.29 18.68 12.65
CA ILE A 31 -22.12 18.01 11.66
C ILE A 31 -21.42 16.74 11.18
N LEU A 32 -22.17 15.64 11.11
CA LEU A 32 -21.72 14.39 10.50
C LEU A 32 -21.52 14.60 8.99
N ILE A 33 -20.32 14.41 8.47
CA ILE A 33 -20.00 14.54 7.05
C ILE A 33 -19.73 13.14 6.46
N ASP A 34 -20.38 12.83 5.33
CA ASP A 34 -20.36 11.49 4.73
C ASP A 34 -19.35 11.31 3.57
N ARG A 35 -18.68 12.38 3.12
CA ARG A 35 -18.00 12.40 1.80
C ARG A 35 -16.47 12.26 1.81
N ASP A 36 -15.80 12.53 2.93
CA ASP A 36 -14.32 12.43 3.07
C ASP A 36 -13.87 11.19 3.89
N ASN A 37 -14.80 10.25 4.12
CA ASN A 37 -14.72 9.24 5.16
C ASN A 37 -13.66 8.15 4.95
N ILE A 38 -13.48 7.67 3.71
CA ILE A 38 -12.57 6.56 3.40
C ILE A 38 -11.12 6.82 3.85
N LYS A 39 -10.65 8.08 3.73
CA LYS A 39 -9.30 8.48 4.10
C LYS A 39 -9.08 8.53 5.62
N GLN A 40 -10.13 8.69 6.44
CA GLN A 40 -9.94 8.81 7.88
C GLN A 40 -9.76 7.47 8.60
N LEU A 41 -10.42 6.41 8.13
CA LEU A 41 -10.23 5.08 8.71
C LEU A 41 -8.82 4.54 8.41
N GLU A 42 -8.42 4.60 7.13
CA GLU A 42 -7.10 4.16 6.66
C GLU A 42 -5.99 4.94 7.37
N LYS A 43 -6.08 6.28 7.40
CA LYS A 43 -5.15 7.14 8.12
C LYS A 43 -5.06 6.82 9.60
N ARG A 44 -6.18 6.69 10.32
CA ARG A 44 -6.17 6.38 11.77
C ARG A 44 -5.54 5.03 12.04
N PHE A 45 -5.85 4.03 11.23
CA PHE A 45 -5.24 2.71 11.33
C PHE A 45 -3.74 2.78 11.08
N MET A 46 -3.31 3.47 10.02
CA MET A 46 -1.91 3.59 9.65
C MET A 46 -1.09 4.40 10.66
N MET A 47 -1.67 5.43 11.28
CA MET A 47 -1.03 6.14 12.39
C MET A 47 -0.76 5.22 13.58
N GLU A 48 -1.74 4.39 13.97
CA GLU A 48 -1.56 3.45 15.07
C GLU A 48 -0.57 2.34 14.70
N PHE A 49 -0.68 1.77 13.50
CA PHE A 49 0.27 0.80 12.98
C PHE A 49 1.70 1.35 13.04
N SER A 50 1.91 2.57 12.53
CA SER A 50 3.23 3.22 12.52
C SER A 50 3.79 3.44 13.92
N ARG A 51 2.93 3.78 14.89
CA ARG A 51 3.31 3.90 16.30
C ARG A 51 3.80 2.56 16.87
N LYS A 52 3.06 1.47 16.63
CA LYS A 52 3.44 0.12 17.10
C LYS A 52 4.70 -0.38 16.41
N TYR A 53 4.83 -0.13 15.11
CA TYR A 53 6.00 -0.49 14.31
C TYR A 53 7.25 0.29 14.75
N THR A 54 7.15 1.60 14.94
CA THR A 54 8.25 2.44 15.45
C THR A 54 8.71 2.00 16.84
N ALA A 55 7.80 1.58 17.71
CA ALA A 55 8.17 1.05 19.04
C ALA A 55 9.02 -0.23 18.91
N LEU A 56 8.62 -1.17 18.04
CA LEU A 56 9.41 -2.38 17.76
C LEU A 56 10.79 -2.06 17.19
N MET A 57 10.86 -1.08 16.29
CA MET A 57 12.11 -0.62 15.67
C MET A 57 13.11 -0.09 16.71
N ARG A 58 12.63 0.62 17.74
CA ARG A 58 13.49 1.15 18.82
C ARG A 58 14.05 0.04 19.71
N ASP A 59 13.27 -1.01 19.95
CA ASP A 59 13.68 -2.15 20.79
C ASP A 59 14.72 -3.04 20.09
N ASN A 60 14.73 -3.09 18.74
CA ASN A 60 15.58 -3.99 17.95
C ASN A 60 16.93 -3.38 17.51
N GLY A 61 17.25 -2.14 17.91
CA GLY A 61 18.53 -1.49 17.64
C GLY A 61 18.72 -1.01 16.18
N CYS A 62 18.90 0.31 16.02
CA CYS A 62 19.50 1.07 14.91
C CYS A 62 19.33 0.64 13.43
N LEU A 63 18.42 -0.27 13.08
CA LEU A 63 18.18 -0.66 11.68
C LEU A 63 17.50 0.45 10.86
N TYR A 64 17.07 1.54 11.51
CA TYR A 64 16.06 2.45 10.98
C TYR A 64 16.31 3.91 11.41
N ASN A 65 16.29 4.85 10.46
CA ASN A 65 16.52 6.28 10.71
C ASN A 65 15.22 7.09 10.88
N GLY A 66 14.08 6.58 10.43
CA GLY A 66 12.79 7.24 10.53
C GLY A 66 11.69 6.54 9.72
N VAL A 67 10.45 7.02 9.89
CA VAL A 67 9.30 6.65 9.07
C VAL A 67 8.86 7.91 8.33
N GLU A 68 8.69 7.81 7.02
CA GLU A 68 8.14 8.86 6.19
C GLU A 68 6.71 8.48 5.76
N TYR A 69 5.90 9.51 5.60
CA TYR A 69 4.56 9.43 5.04
C TYR A 69 4.59 10.25 3.75
N ASP A 70 3.64 10.02 2.84
CA ASP A 70 3.47 10.80 1.61
C ASP A 70 4.54 10.56 0.52
N PHE A 71 4.71 9.29 0.12
CA PHE A 71 5.52 8.93 -1.03
C PHE A 71 4.67 8.90 -2.31
N GLU A 72 4.91 9.86 -3.20
CA GLU A 72 4.26 9.90 -4.50
C GLU A 72 4.98 9.04 -5.53
N ILE A 73 4.28 8.70 -6.61
CA ILE A 73 4.90 8.13 -7.81
C ILE A 73 5.26 9.28 -8.76
N PRO A 74 6.55 9.60 -8.91
CA PRO A 74 7.05 10.48 -9.94
C PRO A 74 6.49 10.16 -11.32
N LYS A 75 5.75 11.15 -11.81
CA LYS A 75 5.19 11.26 -13.16
C LYS A 75 6.25 11.15 -14.26
N MET A 76 7.55 11.22 -13.95
CA MET A 76 8.65 11.00 -14.89
C MET A 76 8.62 9.61 -15.53
N PHE A 77 8.10 8.60 -14.85
CA PHE A 77 7.92 7.26 -15.43
C PHE A 77 6.74 7.16 -16.40
N MET A 78 5.90 8.20 -16.48
CA MET A 78 4.73 8.24 -17.37
C MET A 78 4.94 9.21 -18.56
N TRP A 79 5.63 10.34 -18.34
CA TRP A 79 5.76 11.41 -19.35
C TRP A 79 7.16 12.06 -19.37
N GLY A 80 8.14 11.47 -18.70
CA GLY A 80 9.52 11.96 -18.66
C GLY A 80 10.41 11.37 -19.75
N LYS A 81 11.70 11.71 -19.71
CA LYS A 81 12.71 11.11 -20.62
C LYS A 81 12.92 9.61 -20.37
N GLU A 82 12.58 9.14 -19.18
CA GLU A 82 12.63 7.73 -18.76
C GLU A 82 11.22 7.14 -18.69
N GLU A 83 10.33 7.57 -19.59
CA GLU A 83 8.97 7.04 -19.63
C GLU A 83 8.97 5.52 -19.84
N ASP A 84 8.11 4.86 -19.10
CA ASP A 84 7.77 3.46 -19.27
C ASP A 84 6.35 3.40 -19.83
N PHE A 85 6.24 3.05 -21.10
CA PHE A 85 4.97 3.06 -21.81
C PHE A 85 3.92 2.17 -21.16
N ALA A 86 4.31 1.04 -20.55
CA ALA A 86 3.39 0.15 -19.86
C ALA A 86 2.85 0.76 -18.55
N ILE A 87 3.69 1.52 -17.83
CA ILE A 87 3.27 2.31 -16.68
C ILE A 87 2.26 3.38 -17.11
N ARG A 88 2.57 4.13 -18.17
CA ARG A 88 1.66 5.15 -18.71
C ARG A 88 0.33 4.56 -19.14
N GLU A 89 0.33 3.50 -19.94
CA GLU A 89 -0.89 2.85 -20.43
C GLU A 89 -1.74 2.33 -19.27
N THR A 90 -1.11 1.74 -18.25
CA THR A 90 -1.80 1.31 -17.04
C THR A 90 -2.46 2.48 -16.32
N TRP A 91 -1.73 3.59 -16.15
CA TRP A 91 -2.28 4.80 -15.53
C TRP A 91 -3.48 5.35 -16.32
N GLU A 92 -3.38 5.43 -17.65
CA GLU A 92 -4.44 5.94 -18.52
C GLU A 92 -5.70 5.04 -18.47
N ARG A 93 -5.51 3.72 -18.40
CA ARG A 93 -6.62 2.76 -18.25
C ARG A 93 -7.30 2.84 -16.88
N LEU A 94 -6.54 3.02 -15.80
CA LEU A 94 -7.08 3.11 -14.44
C LEU A 94 -7.76 4.45 -14.12
N ASN A 95 -7.42 5.52 -14.85
CA ASN A 95 -7.91 6.88 -14.57
C ASN A 95 -8.94 7.43 -15.59
N GLU A 96 -9.58 6.56 -16.38
CA GLU A 96 -10.67 6.89 -17.33
C GLU A 96 -10.53 8.29 -17.97
N LYS A 97 -9.55 8.53 -18.86
CA LYS A 97 -9.36 9.78 -19.65
C LYS A 97 -10.16 11.01 -19.14
N ARG A 98 -9.80 11.55 -17.99
CA ARG A 98 -10.33 12.85 -17.53
C ARG A 98 -9.30 13.92 -17.86
N ASP A 99 -9.78 15.04 -18.39
CA ASP A 99 -9.06 16.33 -18.31
C ASP A 99 -9.02 16.70 -16.83
N ILE A 100 -8.01 16.20 -16.12
CA ILE A 100 -7.79 16.48 -14.71
C ILE A 100 -6.98 17.76 -14.63
N ASP A 101 -7.43 18.74 -13.85
CA ASP A 101 -6.59 19.87 -13.47
C ASP A 101 -5.37 19.34 -12.71
N MET A 102 -4.24 19.33 -13.41
CA MET A 102 -3.02 18.74 -12.93
C MET A 102 -2.53 19.44 -11.66
N ILE A 103 -2.84 20.73 -11.47
CA ILE A 103 -2.40 21.55 -10.33
C ILE A 103 -3.12 21.12 -9.04
N GLU A 104 -4.43 20.84 -9.10
CA GLU A 104 -5.20 20.39 -7.94
C GLU A 104 -4.86 18.92 -7.59
N TYR A 105 -4.61 18.08 -8.60
CA TYR A 105 -4.23 16.68 -8.41
C TYR A 105 -2.86 16.50 -7.70
N PHE A 106 -1.93 17.45 -7.84
CA PHE A 106 -0.64 17.44 -7.14
C PHE A 106 -0.75 17.61 -5.61
N THR A 107 -1.94 17.86 -5.05
CA THR A 107 -2.11 18.25 -3.64
C THR A 107 -2.98 17.32 -2.79
N MET A 108 -3.39 16.16 -3.29
CA MET A 108 -4.28 15.26 -2.54
C MET A 108 -3.57 14.03 -1.95
N LEU A 109 -3.15 14.21 -0.68
CA LEU A 109 -2.90 13.25 0.42
C LEU A 109 -2.77 11.74 0.07
N PRO A 110 -1.57 11.15 0.23
CA PRO A 110 -1.35 9.69 0.29
C PRO A 110 -1.49 9.07 1.70
N ASP A 111 -1.82 7.77 1.75
CA ASP A 111 -2.01 6.95 2.96
C ASP A 111 -0.97 5.79 3.01
N PHE A 112 0.33 6.11 3.17
CA PHE A 112 1.43 5.12 3.12
C PHE A 112 2.37 5.18 4.32
N LEU A 113 3.05 4.07 4.62
CA LEU A 113 4.23 4.04 5.50
C LEU A 113 5.47 3.71 4.68
N VAL A 114 6.43 4.62 4.65
CA VAL A 114 7.71 4.43 3.94
C VAL A 114 8.87 4.39 4.92
N HIS A 115 9.75 3.41 4.74
CA HIS A 115 11.04 3.38 5.40
C HIS A 115 12.09 4.02 4.50
N ALA A 116 12.33 5.31 4.71
CA ALA A 116 13.38 6.04 3.99
C ALA A 116 14.75 5.80 4.65
N GLY A 117 15.60 5.03 3.96
CA GLY A 117 17.04 5.22 4.06
C GLY A 117 17.38 6.54 3.36
N GLN A 118 17.84 7.52 4.12
CA GLN A 118 18.14 8.88 3.65
C GLN A 118 18.96 8.90 2.35
N ASN A 119 18.51 9.69 1.38
CA ASN A 119 19.29 10.22 0.25
C ASN A 119 19.93 9.23 -0.76
N LYS A 120 19.68 7.91 -0.69
CA LYS A 120 20.14 6.95 -1.70
C LYS A 120 19.03 5.99 -2.11
N GLN A 121 18.77 5.91 -3.42
CA GLN A 121 17.78 5.01 -4.02
C GLN A 121 18.08 3.52 -3.72
N ASP A 122 19.32 3.19 -3.36
CA ASP A 122 19.77 1.82 -3.03
C ASP A 122 19.46 1.35 -1.60
N ASP A 123 19.02 2.25 -0.71
CA ASP A 123 18.76 1.96 0.71
C ASP A 123 17.25 1.87 1.06
N GLN A 124 16.39 1.76 0.04
CA GLN A 124 14.93 1.66 0.18
C GLN A 124 14.52 0.26 0.68
N ARG A 125 14.25 0.11 1.98
CA ARG A 125 14.01 -1.22 2.57
C ARG A 125 12.56 -1.65 2.60
N LEU A 126 11.63 -0.74 2.87
CA LEU A 126 10.22 -1.07 3.07
C LEU A 126 9.30 0.05 2.60
N ILE A 127 8.25 -0.32 1.88
CA ILE A 127 7.07 0.50 1.64
C ILE A 127 5.83 -0.31 1.99
N ILE A 128 4.85 0.33 2.62
CA ILE A 128 3.56 -0.28 2.97
C ILE A 128 2.44 0.59 2.40
N GLU A 129 1.60 -0.07 1.61
CA GLU A 129 0.37 0.44 1.07
C GLU A 129 -0.79 -0.31 1.72
N ALA A 130 -1.59 0.40 2.52
CA ALA A 130 -2.67 -0.22 3.27
C ALA A 130 -4.01 -0.02 2.58
N LYS A 131 -4.89 -1.00 2.75
CA LYS A 131 -6.31 -0.85 2.49
C LYS A 131 -7.09 -1.41 3.65
N VAL A 132 -7.85 -0.53 4.29
CA VAL A 132 -8.57 -0.83 5.53
C VAL A 132 -10.09 -0.84 5.33
N ASN A 133 -10.58 -0.15 4.29
CA ASN A 133 -12.00 -0.08 4.02
C ASN A 133 -12.51 -1.39 3.37
N PRO A 134 -13.42 -2.16 4.02
CA PRO A 134 -13.99 -3.38 3.44
C PRO A 134 -14.79 -3.13 2.15
N ASN A 135 -15.31 -1.90 2.00
CA ASN A 135 -16.09 -1.44 0.87
C ASN A 135 -15.22 -0.75 -0.20
N THR A 136 -13.88 -0.88 -0.12
CA THR A 136 -12.99 -0.32 -1.14
C THR A 136 -13.39 -0.78 -2.54
N SER A 137 -13.30 0.13 -3.50
CA SER A 137 -13.64 -0.16 -4.88
C SER A 137 -12.53 -0.98 -5.55
N LYS A 138 -12.89 -1.77 -6.55
CA LYS A 138 -11.91 -2.54 -7.34
C LYS A 138 -10.85 -1.64 -7.97
N ASN A 139 -11.24 -0.45 -8.44
CA ASN A 139 -10.32 0.46 -9.11
C ASN A 139 -9.27 1.02 -8.14
N GLU A 140 -9.65 1.32 -6.89
CA GLU A 140 -8.70 1.77 -5.87
C GLU A 140 -7.68 0.66 -5.55
N VAL A 141 -8.14 -0.59 -5.42
CA VAL A 141 -7.22 -1.73 -5.26
C VAL A 141 -6.29 -1.91 -6.45
N PHE A 142 -6.77 -1.67 -7.68
CA PHE A 142 -5.91 -1.74 -8.86
C PHE A 142 -4.82 -0.66 -8.85
N LYS A 143 -5.15 0.55 -8.37
CA LYS A 143 -4.16 1.62 -8.21
C LYS A 143 -3.12 1.23 -7.16
N ASP A 144 -3.52 0.64 -6.04
CA ASP A 144 -2.56 0.20 -5.02
C ASP A 144 -1.61 -0.89 -5.56
N ILE A 145 -2.15 -1.88 -6.28
CA ILE A 145 -1.35 -2.93 -6.92
C ILE A 145 -0.37 -2.29 -7.92
N PHE A 146 -0.85 -1.35 -8.73
CA PHE A 146 -0.04 -0.62 -9.70
C PHE A 146 1.11 0.15 -9.04
N HIS A 147 0.81 0.87 -7.97
CA HIS A 147 1.81 1.62 -7.21
C HIS A 147 2.87 0.70 -6.62
N THR A 148 2.44 -0.38 -5.99
CA THR A 148 3.32 -1.39 -5.41
C THR A 148 4.26 -2.01 -6.46
N PHE A 149 3.79 -2.29 -7.67
CA PHE A 149 4.67 -2.75 -8.75
C PHE A 149 5.70 -1.69 -9.17
N ILE A 150 5.33 -0.40 -9.16
CA ILE A 150 6.27 0.68 -9.45
C ILE A 150 7.32 0.81 -8.33
N TYR A 151 6.90 0.75 -7.07
CA TYR A 151 7.82 0.78 -5.93
C TYR A 151 8.85 -0.35 -5.99
N ALA A 152 8.40 -1.56 -6.31
CA ALA A 152 9.28 -2.72 -6.42
C ALA A 152 10.27 -2.62 -7.59
N ASN A 153 9.87 -2.00 -8.72
CA ASN A 153 10.64 -2.06 -9.97
C ASN A 153 11.41 -0.78 -10.32
N LYS A 154 10.91 0.39 -9.92
CA LYS A 154 11.50 1.69 -10.26
C LYS A 154 12.18 2.35 -9.06
N TYR A 155 11.64 2.13 -7.86
CA TYR A 155 12.23 2.61 -6.61
C TYR A 155 13.10 1.58 -5.90
N ASN A 156 13.15 0.35 -6.43
CA ASN A 156 13.97 -0.75 -5.93
C ASN A 156 13.73 -1.08 -4.44
N PHE A 157 12.52 -0.82 -3.92
CA PHE A 157 12.17 -1.21 -2.56
C PHE A 157 12.33 -2.72 -2.39
N GLN A 158 13.08 -3.11 -1.35
CA GLN A 158 13.40 -4.51 -1.05
C GLN A 158 12.18 -5.28 -0.51
N ASN A 159 11.27 -4.58 0.16
CA ASN A 159 10.02 -5.12 0.70
C ASN A 159 8.89 -4.15 0.37
N ASN A 160 7.88 -4.64 -0.32
CA ASN A 160 6.72 -3.86 -0.73
C ASN A 160 5.50 -4.58 -0.16
N VAL A 161 4.79 -3.95 0.77
CA VAL A 161 3.69 -4.60 1.50
C VAL A 161 2.38 -4.00 1.06
N ILE A 162 1.47 -4.83 0.56
CA ILE A 162 0.05 -4.51 0.47
C ILE A 162 -0.61 -5.04 1.74
N LEU A 163 -0.98 -4.13 2.64
CA LEU A 163 -1.58 -4.44 3.93
C LEU A 163 -3.11 -4.41 3.81
N LEU A 164 -3.73 -5.59 3.84
CA LEU A 164 -5.18 -5.78 3.66
C LEU A 164 -5.87 -6.01 5.00
N ILE A 165 -6.58 -5.00 5.50
CA ILE A 165 -7.29 -5.03 6.78
C ILE A 165 -8.78 -5.03 6.51
N ASN A 166 -9.53 -5.88 7.21
CA ASN A 166 -10.98 -6.03 7.00
C ASN A 166 -11.39 -6.41 5.56
N ILE A 167 -10.43 -6.92 4.77
CA ILE A 167 -10.65 -7.34 3.39
C ILE A 167 -10.52 -8.86 3.30
N GLU A 168 -11.50 -9.49 2.66
CA GLU A 168 -11.45 -10.91 2.31
C GLU A 168 -10.32 -11.20 1.32
N LEU A 169 -9.37 -12.04 1.70
CA LEU A 169 -8.24 -12.39 0.85
C LEU A 169 -8.68 -12.99 -0.49
N ALA A 170 -9.72 -13.85 -0.50
CA ALA A 170 -10.26 -14.44 -1.72
C ALA A 170 -10.85 -13.40 -2.70
N LYS A 171 -11.49 -12.35 -2.17
CA LYS A 171 -12.02 -11.23 -2.97
C LYS A 171 -10.86 -10.46 -3.62
N TRP A 172 -9.83 -10.15 -2.84
CA TRP A 172 -8.65 -9.46 -3.31
C TRP A 172 -7.86 -10.30 -4.35
N GLN A 173 -7.70 -11.60 -4.13
CA GLN A 173 -7.07 -12.52 -5.09
C GLN A 173 -7.78 -12.52 -6.44
N LYS A 174 -9.12 -12.53 -6.45
CA LYS A 174 -9.89 -12.41 -7.71
C LYS A 174 -9.54 -11.11 -8.44
N TRP A 175 -9.45 -10.00 -7.72
CA TRP A 175 -9.05 -8.72 -8.29
C TRP A 175 -7.60 -8.73 -8.78
N LEU A 176 -6.66 -9.33 -8.06
CA LEU A 176 -5.28 -9.50 -8.53
C LEU A 176 -5.23 -10.29 -9.84
N LEU A 177 -5.99 -11.37 -9.98
CA LEU A 177 -6.05 -12.16 -11.23
C LEU A 177 -6.70 -11.40 -12.40
N GLU A 178 -7.65 -10.50 -12.12
CA GLU A 178 -8.17 -9.58 -13.13
C GLU A 178 -7.12 -8.54 -13.52
N TYR A 179 -6.38 -8.00 -12.54
CA TYR A 179 -5.32 -7.03 -12.77
C TYR A 179 -4.17 -7.62 -13.63
N TYR A 180 -3.75 -8.84 -13.28
CA TYR A 180 -2.66 -9.58 -13.94
C TYR A 180 -2.78 -9.65 -15.47
N LYS A 181 -4.00 -9.64 -16.01
CA LYS A 181 -4.25 -9.82 -17.44
C LYS A 181 -4.02 -8.58 -18.30
N SER A 182 -4.07 -7.38 -17.70
CA SER A 182 -4.31 -6.15 -18.48
C SER A 182 -3.49 -4.93 -18.05
N TYR A 183 -2.67 -5.04 -17.01
CA TYR A 183 -1.96 -3.90 -16.42
C TYR A 183 -0.48 -4.22 -16.16
N TYR A 184 0.28 -3.19 -15.79
CA TYR A 184 1.72 -3.25 -15.54
C TYR A 184 2.07 -4.15 -14.35
N LEU A 185 3.01 -5.07 -14.56
CA LEU A 185 3.49 -6.03 -13.55
C LEU A 185 4.98 -5.90 -13.23
N GLY A 186 5.68 -5.02 -13.93
CA GLY A 186 7.13 -4.93 -13.89
C GLY A 186 7.84 -6.26 -14.16
N ASN A 187 9.04 -6.43 -13.61
CA ASN A 187 9.85 -7.63 -13.76
C ASN A 187 9.37 -8.73 -12.79
N LYS A 188 9.14 -9.95 -13.31
CA LYS A 188 8.73 -11.12 -12.54
C LYS A 188 9.66 -11.44 -11.37
N ASN A 189 10.98 -11.20 -11.51
CA ASN A 189 11.96 -11.43 -10.44
C ASN A 189 11.74 -10.53 -9.22
N ARG A 190 10.95 -9.46 -9.36
CA ARG A 190 10.59 -8.57 -8.23
C ARG A 190 9.32 -9.02 -7.51
N TRP A 191 8.55 -9.98 -8.01
CA TRP A 191 7.27 -10.37 -7.41
C TRP A 191 7.42 -11.00 -6.02
N GLU A 192 8.56 -11.63 -5.73
CA GLU A 192 8.87 -12.16 -4.40
C GLU A 192 9.13 -11.07 -3.36
N SER A 193 9.45 -9.84 -3.81
CA SER A 193 9.62 -8.67 -2.93
C SER A 193 8.29 -7.96 -2.60
N ILE A 194 7.17 -8.42 -3.18
CA ILE A 194 5.85 -7.86 -2.96
C ILE A 194 5.04 -8.82 -2.08
N TYR A 195 4.83 -8.41 -0.83
CA TYR A 195 4.14 -9.16 0.20
C TYR A 195 2.70 -8.70 0.34
N ILE A 196 1.80 -9.65 0.50
CA ILE A 196 0.39 -9.43 0.84
C ILE A 196 0.24 -9.84 2.31
N VAL A 197 0.02 -8.85 3.17
CA VAL A 197 -0.23 -9.08 4.60
C VAL A 197 -1.71 -8.87 4.84
N ASN A 198 -2.45 -9.94 5.09
CA ASN A 198 -3.89 -9.87 5.31
C ASN A 198 -4.26 -10.17 6.76
N LYS A 199 -5.14 -9.34 7.32
CA LYS A 199 -5.81 -9.60 8.59
C LYS A 199 -7.28 -9.20 8.46
N LYS A 200 -8.11 -10.19 8.16
CA LYS A 200 -9.53 -10.04 7.83
C LYS A 200 -10.38 -9.45 8.97
N SER A 201 -9.97 -9.59 10.21
CA SER A 201 -10.61 -8.98 11.39
C SER A 201 -9.62 -8.95 12.55
N TYR A 202 -9.96 -8.27 13.64
CA TYR A 202 -9.12 -8.24 14.85
C TYR A 202 -8.73 -9.65 15.33
N SER A 203 -9.71 -10.55 15.42
CA SER A 203 -9.52 -11.93 15.90
C SER A 203 -8.98 -12.90 14.84
N ALA A 204 -8.94 -12.51 13.57
CA ALA A 204 -8.40 -13.37 12.52
C ALA A 204 -6.88 -13.49 12.62
N GLU A 205 -6.36 -14.64 12.19
CA GLU A 205 -4.93 -14.84 12.00
C GLU A 205 -4.38 -13.90 10.92
N ILE A 206 -3.09 -13.56 11.05
CA ILE A 206 -2.39 -12.79 10.03
C ILE A 206 -1.88 -13.77 8.98
N ILE A 207 -2.28 -13.56 7.73
CA ILE A 207 -1.79 -14.31 6.58
C ILE A 207 -0.74 -13.47 5.87
N VAL A 208 0.40 -14.07 5.53
CA VAL A 208 1.46 -13.43 4.76
C VAL A 208 1.78 -14.28 3.54
N GLU A 209 1.60 -13.70 2.36
CA GLU A 209 1.86 -14.34 1.07
C GLU A 209 2.67 -13.37 0.19
N THR A 210 3.16 -13.83 -0.96
CA THR A 210 3.79 -12.95 -1.96
C THR A 210 2.93 -12.87 -3.22
N ILE A 211 3.10 -11.83 -4.03
CA ILE A 211 2.48 -11.83 -5.37
C ILE A 211 2.93 -13.04 -6.19
N ALA A 212 4.20 -13.43 -6.05
CA ALA A 212 4.73 -14.62 -6.69
C ALA A 212 3.94 -15.89 -6.32
N SER A 213 3.59 -16.10 -5.04
CA SER A 213 2.85 -17.30 -4.61
C SER A 213 1.42 -17.34 -5.19
N PHE A 214 0.80 -16.19 -5.47
CA PHE A 214 -0.51 -16.13 -6.10
C PHE A 214 -0.47 -16.34 -7.62
N LEU A 215 0.53 -15.79 -8.30
CA LEU A 215 0.56 -15.70 -9.75
C LEU A 215 1.37 -16.82 -10.43
N LEU A 216 2.46 -17.30 -9.82
CA LEU A 216 3.34 -18.30 -10.44
C LEU A 216 2.85 -19.73 -10.25
N ASN A 217 2.00 -19.99 -9.25
CA ASN A 217 1.40 -21.30 -9.01
C ASN A 217 0.14 -21.56 -9.86
N LYS A 218 -0.13 -20.71 -10.86
CA LYS A 218 -1.35 -20.69 -11.67
C LYS A 218 -1.08 -20.83 -13.18
N ASP A 219 0.19 -20.84 -13.59
CA ASP A 219 0.67 -21.15 -14.94
C ASP A 219 1.05 -22.64 -15.03
#